data_AF-T0F713-F1
#
_entry.id   AF-T0F713-F1
#
_cell.length_a   1.000
_cell.length_b   1.000
_cell.length_c   1.000
_cell.angle_alpha   90.00
_cell.angle_beta   90.00
_cell.angle_gamma   90.00
#
_symmetry.space_group_name_H-M   'P 1'
#
loop_
_entity.id
_entity.type
_entity.pdbx_description
1 polymer ?
#
loop_
_entity_poly.entity_id
_entity_poly.type
_entity_poly.pdbx_seq_one_letter_code
_entity_poly.pdbx_strand_id
1 'polypeptide(L)'
;MNPNRRPIRSFFIFLFLLLCIVSLAAKGKKAKYVSGEDLVRNPSKAVGETVRLSGNVSHVLYKGNSVRFVLQFSGKPVVLDSDDSGLINRVNVGAYVEVCGFYLKNKKLELDGKRTDMPSIVVEQPYCSN
;
A
#
# COMPACT_ATOMS: atom_id res chain seq x y z
N MET A 1 48.56 -40.50 -33.00
CA MET A 1 47.10 -40.41 -32.81
C MET A 1 46.78 -40.56 -31.33
N ASN A 2 46.32 -39.51 -30.64
CA ASN A 2 45.55 -39.62 -29.40
C ASN A 2 44.82 -38.27 -29.17
N PRO A 3 43.47 -38.23 -29.04
CA PRO A 3 42.73 -36.98 -29.08
C PRO A 3 42.56 -36.39 -27.68
N ASN A 4 43.11 -35.19 -27.47
CA ASN A 4 42.96 -34.43 -26.22
C ASN A 4 41.56 -33.78 -26.20
N ARG A 5 40.60 -34.39 -25.50
CA ARG A 5 39.21 -33.91 -25.39
C ARG A 5 39.08 -32.80 -24.33
N ARG A 6 38.52 -31.68 -24.76
CA ARG A 6 38.27 -30.44 -23.99
C ARG A 6 37.23 -30.63 -22.87
N PRO A 7 37.40 -30.08 -21.66
CA PRO A 7 36.41 -30.15 -20.58
C PRO A 7 35.47 -28.92 -20.56
N ILE A 8 35.03 -28.44 -21.72
CA ILE A 8 34.22 -27.19 -21.81
C ILE A 8 32.74 -27.45 -21.48
N ARG A 9 32.27 -28.70 -21.57
CA ARG A 9 30.85 -29.05 -21.36
C ARG A 9 30.39 -29.03 -19.90
N SER A 10 31.27 -29.30 -18.93
CA SER A 10 30.85 -29.35 -17.50
C SER A 10 30.62 -27.98 -16.87
N PHE A 11 31.27 -26.92 -17.37
CA PHE A 11 31.16 -25.58 -16.78
C PHE A 11 29.79 -24.94 -17.04
N PHE A 12 29.17 -25.24 -18.18
CA PHE A 12 27.84 -24.71 -18.55
C PHE A 12 26.70 -25.29 -17.70
N ILE A 13 26.83 -26.54 -17.25
CA ILE A 13 25.78 -27.21 -16.45
C ILE A 13 25.72 -26.60 -15.04
N PHE A 14 26.88 -26.26 -14.47
CA PHE A 14 26.96 -25.68 -13.13
C PHE A 14 26.40 -24.25 -13.07
N LEU A 15 26.64 -23.45 -14.12
CA LEU A 15 26.11 -22.09 -14.22
C LEU A 15 24.59 -22.06 -14.39
N PHE A 16 24.03 -23.03 -15.14
CA PHE A 16 22.58 -23.14 -15.35
C PHE A 16 21.83 -23.60 -14.09
N LEU A 17 22.43 -24.49 -13.29
CA LEU A 17 21.87 -24.88 -11.99
C LEU A 17 21.85 -23.71 -11.01
N LEU A 18 22.87 -22.85 -10.99
CA LEU A 18 22.93 -21.70 -10.09
C LEU A 18 21.84 -20.66 -10.38
N LEU A 19 21.52 -20.44 -11.66
CA LEU A 19 20.47 -19.52 -12.11
C LEU A 19 19.06 -19.98 -11.69
N CYS A 20 18.81 -21.28 -11.61
CA CYS A 20 17.49 -21.80 -11.18
C CYS A 20 17.21 -21.55 -9.69
N ILE A 21 18.25 -21.42 -8.85
CA ILE A 21 18.08 -21.23 -7.40
C ILE A 21 17.59 -19.81 -7.09
N VAL A 22 18.01 -18.81 -7.89
CA VAL A 22 17.64 -17.40 -7.67
C VAL A 22 16.17 -17.14 -7.99
N SER A 23 15.60 -17.86 -8.97
CA SER A 23 14.20 -17.68 -9.37
C SER A 23 13.19 -18.23 -8.34
N LEU A 24 13.62 -19.07 -7.39
CA LEU A 24 12.71 -19.76 -6.46
C LEU A 24 12.45 -18.99 -5.15
N ALA A 25 13.11 -17.85 -4.93
CA ALA A 25 13.06 -17.10 -3.67
C ALA A 25 12.10 -15.89 -3.66
N ALA A 26 11.18 -15.78 -4.62
CA ALA A 26 10.11 -14.77 -4.61
C ALA A 26 8.75 -15.43 -4.35
N LYS A 27 8.61 -16.12 -3.21
CA LYS A 27 7.28 -16.54 -2.74
C LYS A 27 6.54 -15.27 -2.32
N GLY A 28 5.77 -14.70 -3.25
CA GLY A 28 4.94 -13.52 -3.00
C GLY A 28 4.17 -13.71 -1.70
N LYS A 29 4.50 -12.90 -0.68
CA LYS A 29 3.69 -12.84 0.53
C LYS A 29 2.31 -12.43 0.07
N LYS A 30 1.29 -13.26 0.37
CA LYS A 30 -0.10 -12.84 0.19
C LYS A 30 -0.25 -11.49 0.89
N ALA A 31 -0.68 -10.47 0.14
CA ALA A 31 -0.87 -9.13 0.69
C ALA A 31 -1.77 -9.26 1.92
N LYS A 32 -1.23 -8.89 3.08
CA LYS A 32 -1.99 -8.90 4.33
C LYS A 32 -2.72 -7.57 4.40
N TYR A 33 -4.03 -7.62 4.26
CA TYR A 33 -4.86 -6.43 4.32
C TYR A 33 -5.21 -6.10 5.77
N VAL A 34 -4.96 -4.86 6.17
CA VAL A 34 -5.46 -4.29 7.43
C VAL A 34 -6.73 -3.50 7.12
N SER A 35 -7.81 -3.77 7.86
CA SER A 35 -9.08 -3.02 7.75
C SER A 35 -8.99 -1.64 8.41
N GLY A 36 -9.92 -0.74 8.12
CA GLY A 36 -9.98 0.57 8.78
C GLY A 36 -10.25 0.47 10.28
N GLU A 37 -11.09 -0.47 10.69
CA GLU A 37 -11.39 -0.76 12.10
C GLU A 37 -10.16 -1.27 12.84
N ASP A 38 -9.37 -2.14 12.21
CA ASP A 38 -8.13 -2.65 12.80
C ASP A 38 -7.05 -1.56 12.87
N LEU A 39 -6.96 -0.73 11.84
CA LEU A 39 -6.06 0.40 11.78
C LEU A 39 -6.30 1.38 12.94
N VAL A 40 -7.55 1.77 13.20
CA VAL A 40 -7.86 2.73 14.28
C VAL A 40 -7.81 2.12 15.68
N ARG A 41 -7.85 0.79 15.79
CA ARG A 41 -7.65 0.06 17.05
C ARG A 41 -6.17 -0.11 17.38
N ASN A 42 -5.34 -0.45 16.40
CA ASN A 42 -3.91 -0.65 16.58
C ASN A 42 -3.12 -0.27 15.31
N PRO A 43 -2.76 1.02 15.14
CA PRO A 43 -2.04 1.50 13.97
C PRO A 43 -0.68 0.83 13.77
N SER A 44 -0.02 0.39 14.85
CA SER A 44 1.28 -0.28 14.78
C SER A 44 1.25 -1.58 13.98
N LYS A 45 0.09 -2.24 13.86
CA LYS A 45 -0.08 -3.45 13.05
C LYS A 45 -0.11 -3.18 11.54
N ALA A 46 -0.29 -1.93 11.11
CA ALA A 46 -0.30 -1.53 9.72
C ALA A 46 1.08 -1.11 9.19
N VAL A 47 2.09 -1.01 10.06
CA VAL A 47 3.45 -0.65 9.64
C VAL A 47 4.03 -1.73 8.74
N GLY A 48 4.36 -1.35 7.51
CA GLY A 48 4.92 -2.27 6.50
C GLY A 48 3.91 -3.20 5.85
N GLU A 49 2.61 -3.03 6.10
CA GLU A 49 1.52 -3.80 5.49
C GLU A 49 0.66 -2.90 4.59
N THR A 50 0.01 -3.50 3.59
CA THR A 50 -0.98 -2.80 2.77
C THR A 50 -2.29 -2.68 3.54
N VAL A 51 -2.85 -1.48 3.58
CA VAL A 51 -4.14 -1.19 4.21
C VAL A 51 -5.20 -1.11 3.11
N ARG A 52 -6.32 -1.82 3.30
CA ARG A 52 -7.50 -1.72 2.43
C ARG A 52 -8.58 -0.98 3.20
N LEU A 53 -8.90 0.22 2.73
CA LEU A 53 -9.88 1.09 3.36
C LEU A 53 -11.07 1.28 2.43
N SER A 54 -12.26 1.16 2.98
CA SER A 54 -13.48 1.49 2.27
C SER A 54 -14.44 2.23 3.19
N GLY A 55 -15.11 3.25 2.69
CA GLY A 55 -16.01 4.07 3.50
C GLY A 55 -16.39 5.39 2.85
N ASN A 56 -17.28 6.11 3.52
CA ASN A 56 -17.73 7.43 3.09
C ASN A 56 -16.73 8.52 3.51
N VAL A 57 -16.45 9.43 2.59
CA VAL A 57 -15.63 10.61 2.83
C VAL A 57 -16.36 11.55 3.79
N SER A 58 -15.76 11.76 4.95
CA SER A 58 -16.28 12.71 5.95
C SER A 58 -15.82 14.15 5.68
N HIS A 59 -14.57 14.32 5.26
CA HIS A 59 -13.96 15.64 5.03
C HIS A 59 -13.04 15.60 3.81
N VAL A 60 -12.96 16.72 3.09
CA VAL A 60 -11.94 16.97 2.07
C VAL A 60 -11.13 18.17 2.56
N LEU A 61 -9.88 17.95 2.95
CA LEU A 61 -9.02 18.95 3.59
C LEU A 61 -8.23 19.75 2.56
N TYR A 62 -7.94 19.14 1.42
CA TYR A 62 -7.22 19.77 0.31
C TYR A 62 -7.56 19.05 -0.99
N LYS A 63 -7.70 19.81 -2.08
CA LYS A 63 -7.92 19.29 -3.43
C LYS A 63 -7.25 20.22 -4.45
N GLY A 64 -6.28 19.68 -5.19
CA GLY A 64 -5.53 20.34 -6.25
C GLY A 64 -4.89 19.28 -7.14
N ASN A 65 -3.58 19.34 -7.34
CA ASN A 65 -2.83 18.24 -7.99
C ASN A 65 -2.73 16.97 -7.13
N SER A 66 -3.18 17.05 -5.87
CA SER A 66 -3.35 15.95 -4.95
C SER A 66 -4.61 16.16 -4.14
N VAL A 67 -5.08 15.11 -3.46
CA VAL A 67 -6.24 15.17 -2.57
C VAL A 67 -5.88 14.66 -1.19
N ARG A 68 -6.31 15.39 -0.17
CA ARG A 68 -6.30 14.95 1.22
C ARG A 68 -7.73 14.89 1.73
N PHE A 69 -8.14 13.72 2.18
CA PHE A 69 -9.51 13.50 2.66
C PHE A 69 -9.52 12.56 3.86
N VAL A 70 -10.67 12.48 4.55
CA VAL A 70 -10.81 11.75 5.80
C VAL A 70 -11.92 10.73 5.72
N LEU A 71 -11.63 9.50 6.13
CA LEU A 71 -12.61 8.46 6.41
C LEU A 71 -12.80 8.32 7.91
N GLN A 72 -14.01 7.93 8.32
CA GLN A 72 -14.38 7.69 9.71
C GLN A 72 -14.56 6.18 9.93
N PHE A 73 -13.82 5.61 10.89
CA PHE A 73 -13.95 4.22 11.31
C PHE A 73 -14.21 4.16 12.81
N SER A 74 -15.35 3.62 13.23
CA SER A 74 -15.74 3.56 14.65
C SER A 74 -15.63 4.93 15.38
N GLY A 75 -16.00 6.01 14.69
CA GLY A 75 -15.91 7.39 15.21
C GLY A 75 -14.50 7.96 15.31
N LYS A 76 -13.48 7.25 14.79
CA LYS A 76 -12.11 7.72 14.72
C LYS A 76 -11.74 8.10 13.28
N PRO A 77 -11.14 9.27 13.05
CA PRO A 77 -10.74 9.70 11.72
C PRO A 77 -9.46 8.98 11.27
N VAL A 78 -9.36 8.76 9.96
CA VAL A 78 -8.16 8.32 9.24
C VAL A 78 -7.97 9.28 8.07
N VAL A 79 -6.78 9.86 7.94
CA VAL A 79 -6.46 10.76 6.82
C VAL A 79 -5.80 10.00 5.69
N LEU A 80 -6.21 10.32 4.47
CA LEU A 80 -5.71 9.73 3.24
C LEU A 80 -5.15 10.84 2.37
N ASP A 81 -3.93 10.63 1.88
CA ASP A 81 -3.25 11.47 0.91
C ASP A 81 -3.14 10.69 -0.40
N SER A 82 -3.50 11.31 -1.53
CA SER A 82 -3.38 10.68 -2.85
C SER A 82 -3.05 11.69 -3.94
N ASP A 83 -2.19 11.27 -4.87
CA ASP A 83 -1.88 12.01 -6.09
C ASP A 83 -2.56 11.37 -7.33
N ASP A 84 -3.43 10.37 -7.13
CA ASP A 84 -4.13 9.68 -8.22
C ASP A 84 -5.22 10.58 -8.82
N SER A 85 -5.08 10.91 -10.10
CA SER A 85 -6.00 11.80 -10.82
C SER A 85 -7.43 11.26 -10.89
N GLY A 86 -7.60 9.93 -10.95
CA GLY A 86 -8.91 9.30 -10.94
C GLY A 86 -9.62 9.45 -9.59
N LEU A 87 -8.89 9.35 -8.49
CA LEU A 87 -9.42 9.52 -7.15
C LEU A 87 -9.69 11.00 -6.84
N ILE A 88 -8.77 11.91 -7.20
CA ILE A 88 -8.92 13.36 -6.99
C ILE A 88 -10.29 13.84 -7.51
N ASN A 89 -10.67 13.45 -8.72
CA ASN A 89 -11.92 13.93 -9.33
C ASN A 89 -13.19 13.34 -8.71
N ARG A 90 -13.11 12.19 -8.02
CA ARG A 90 -14.26 11.48 -7.43
C ARG A 90 -14.45 11.75 -5.94
N VAL A 91 -13.41 12.23 -5.25
CA VAL A 91 -13.47 12.53 -3.83
C VAL A 91 -14.26 13.82 -3.59
N ASN A 92 -15.41 13.68 -2.94
CA ASN A 92 -16.26 14.73 -2.39
C ASN A 92 -16.82 14.25 -1.04
N VAL A 93 -17.24 15.16 -0.16
CA VAL A 93 -17.90 14.78 1.09
C VAL A 93 -19.14 13.93 0.81
N GLY A 94 -19.30 12.83 1.53
CA GLY A 94 -20.37 11.84 1.34
C GLY A 94 -20.09 10.78 0.26
N ALA A 95 -19.07 10.95 -0.58
CA ALA A 95 -18.72 9.95 -1.58
C ALA A 95 -18.20 8.67 -0.92
N TYR A 96 -18.65 7.51 -1.40
CA TYR A 96 -18.06 6.23 -1.02
C TYR A 96 -16.80 5.98 -1.83
N VAL A 97 -15.71 5.62 -1.16
CA VAL A 97 -14.43 5.28 -1.79
C VAL A 97 -13.90 3.96 -1.28
N GLU A 98 -13.16 3.25 -2.13
CA GLU A 98 -12.38 2.09 -1.78
C GLU A 98 -10.95 2.28 -2.29
N VAL A 99 -9.97 2.12 -1.40
CA VAL A 99 -8.57 2.42 -1.69
C VAL A 99 -7.63 1.43 -1.02
N CYS A 100 -6.49 1.21 -1.68
CA CYS A 100 -5.34 0.52 -1.12
C CYS A 100 -4.20 1.52 -0.88
N GLY A 101 -3.48 1.35 0.21
CA GLY A 101 -2.37 2.23 0.52
C GLY A 101 -1.53 1.74 1.69
N PHE A 102 -0.64 2.61 2.16
CA PHE A 102 0.31 2.29 3.21
C PHE A 102 0.17 3.25 4.38
N TYR A 103 0.20 2.69 5.58
CA TYR A 103 0.30 3.50 6.79
C TYR A 103 1.70 4.12 6.89
N LEU A 104 1.75 5.45 7.01
CA LEU A 104 3.00 6.17 7.24
C LEU A 104 3.26 6.35 8.73
N LYS A 105 2.42 7.17 9.36
CA LYS A 105 2.48 7.57 10.76
C LYS A 105 1.20 8.32 11.11
N ASN A 106 0.96 8.58 12.38
CA ASN A 106 -0.08 9.53 12.76
C ASN A 106 0.31 10.96 12.35
N LYS A 107 -0.70 11.74 11.93
CA LYS A 107 -0.59 13.18 11.68
C LYS A 107 -1.56 13.91 12.59
N LYS A 108 -1.11 15.06 13.12
CA LYS A 108 -1.96 16.02 13.81
C LYS A 108 -2.47 17.02 12.80
N LEU A 109 -3.77 16.99 12.53
CA LEU A 109 -4.44 17.89 11.60
C LEU A 109 -5.61 18.58 12.29
N GLU A 110 -5.99 19.75 11.79
CA GLU A 110 -7.21 20.41 12.25
C GLU A 110 -8.42 19.82 11.52
N LEU A 111 -9.40 19.36 12.30
CA LEU A 111 -10.72 18.94 11.85
C LEU A 111 -11.75 19.68 12.68
N ASP A 112 -12.67 20.39 12.03
CA ASP A 112 -13.75 21.14 12.68
C ASP A 112 -13.25 22.08 13.80
N GLY A 113 -12.13 22.77 13.57
CA GLY A 113 -11.51 23.68 14.54
C GLY A 113 -10.75 22.99 15.68
N LYS A 114 -10.62 21.66 15.67
CA LYS A 114 -9.91 20.87 16.69
C LYS A 114 -8.69 20.17 16.11
N ARG A 115 -7.54 20.35 16.77
CA ARG A 115 -6.35 19.53 16.52
C ARG A 115 -6.61 18.08 16.90
N THR A 116 -6.59 17.20 15.90
CA THR A 116 -6.89 15.78 16.02
C THR A 116 -5.71 14.96 15.54
N ASP A 117 -5.29 13.96 16.31
CA ASP A 117 -4.27 12.99 15.92
C ASP A 117 -4.95 11.80 15.22
N MET A 118 -4.50 11.47 14.02
CA MET A 118 -5.14 10.44 13.20
C MET A 118 -4.12 9.64 12.36
N PRO A 119 -4.35 8.34 12.12
CA PRO A 119 -3.53 7.55 11.21
C PRO A 119 -3.50 8.19 9.81
N SER A 120 -2.30 8.31 9.22
CA SER A 120 -2.12 8.81 7.86
C SER A 120 -1.77 7.68 6.91
N ILE A 121 -2.58 7.56 5.87
CA ILE A 121 -2.40 6.62 4.77
C ILE A 121 -2.00 7.38 3.52
N VAL A 122 -0.98 6.89 2.81
CA VAL A 122 -0.74 7.27 1.42
C VAL A 122 -1.46 6.25 0.55
N VAL A 123 -2.38 6.73 -0.28
CA VAL A 123 -3.12 5.90 -1.21
C VAL A 123 -2.21 5.58 -2.38
N GLU A 124 -1.99 4.30 -2.61
CA GLU A 124 -1.24 3.76 -3.74
C GLU A 124 -2.14 3.65 -4.97
N GLN A 125 -3.35 3.11 -4.80
CA GLN A 125 -4.29 2.93 -5.90
C GLN A 125 -5.76 2.99 -5.43
N PRO A 126 -6.66 3.51 -6.27
CA PRO A 126 -8.09 3.31 -6.10
C PRO A 126 -8.45 1.86 -6.43
N TYR A 127 -9.36 1.27 -5.66
CA TYR A 127 -9.79 -0.13 -5.78
C TYR A 127 -8.64 -1.15 -5.62
N CYS A 128 -8.67 -1.90 -4.53
CA CYS A 128 -7.65 -2.92 -4.29
C CYS A 128 -7.75 -4.06 -5.30
N SER A 129 -6.72 -4.26 -6.12
CA SER A 129 -6.53 -5.49 -6.88
C SER A 129 -6.11 -6.63 -5.94
N ASN A 130 -6.65 -7.83 -6.19
CA ASN A 130 -6.28 -9.08 -5.48
C ASN A 130 -4.97 -9.65 -5.99
#